data_AF-A0A1S3TGU5-F1
#
_entry.id   AF-A0A1S3TGU5-F1
#
_cell.length_a   1.000
_cell.length_b   1.000
_cell.length_c   1.000
_cell.angle_alpha   90.00
_cell.angle_beta   90.00
_cell.angle_gamma   90.00
#
_symmetry.space_group_name_H-M   'P 1'
#
loop_
_entity.id
_entity.type
_entity.pdbx_description
1 polymer ?
#
loop_
_entity_poly.entity_id
_entity_poly.type
_entity_poly.pdbx_seq_one_letter_code
_entity_poly.pdbx_strand_id
1 'polypeptide(L)'
;MIVSAPSCSYTYPNLFQSFCPKLSSSQQRCKLRLKKPTGKNRIFASIGGYEVGGGYPELEKDEKRKKRTSRSEPTHTESFLRGGDQVISVLEEMITLLDDMDMDEDSERVAVELAAQGVIGKRVDEMESDFMTALDYMIQLSEKDQDDKRKELLEVIKETILSHLTKKCPPHVQVVGLLCRTPKKDSRHELMRRVAAGGGAFRGENDLKIHIPGANLNDIANQADDLLEAMENRRVIPDRKLLARLVLIREEARNMMGGGIMDERNHRGFYTLPQPEVEFLTKLVALKPGKKVLNMIRNVMQGKDEGADKYDEEDATDPEPIEFLGKPILTGEKTLPVRPGMFLETVSKVLSGLYAGTDSGITAQHLEWVHKKTLEVLQEIAFG
;
A
#
# COMPACT_ATOMS: atom_id res chain seq x y z
N MET A 1 31.42 37.20 52.36
CA MET A 1 31.04 37.67 51.02
C MET A 1 31.37 36.57 50.02
N ILE A 2 30.33 36.09 49.32
CA ILE A 2 30.34 35.44 47.98
C ILE A 2 31.08 34.08 47.87
N VAL A 3 30.57 33.01 47.26
CA VAL A 3 29.26 32.38 46.97
C VAL A 3 29.64 31.01 46.40
N SER A 4 28.95 29.97 46.83
CA SER A 4 29.09 28.57 46.39
C SER A 4 28.37 28.33 45.07
N ALA A 5 28.95 27.52 44.16
CA ALA A 5 28.28 26.97 42.99
C ALA A 5 27.97 25.48 43.19
N PRO A 6 26.73 25.01 42.96
CA PRO A 6 26.44 23.59 42.87
C PRO A 6 26.23 23.12 41.43
N SER A 7 26.66 21.88 41.19
CA SER A 7 26.40 21.01 40.05
C SER A 7 24.90 20.78 39.82
N CYS A 8 24.44 20.84 38.57
CA CYS A 8 23.07 20.49 38.19
C CYS A 8 23.08 19.31 37.19
N SER A 9 22.58 18.16 37.66
CA SER A 9 22.30 16.95 36.90
C SER A 9 20.80 16.88 36.60
N TYR A 10 20.42 16.99 35.32
CA TYR A 10 19.03 16.86 34.90
C TYR A 10 18.59 15.39 34.93
N THR A 11 17.55 15.15 35.73
CA THR A 11 16.90 13.86 35.94
C THR A 11 15.43 14.07 35.55
N TYR A 12 14.92 13.29 34.60
CA TYR A 12 13.51 13.37 34.17
C TYR A 12 12.59 12.81 35.27
N PRO A 13 11.48 13.48 35.63
CA PRO A 13 10.52 12.96 36.60
C PRO A 13 9.52 12.00 35.95
N ASN A 14 9.32 10.84 36.59
CA ASN A 14 8.18 9.96 36.37
C ASN A 14 6.90 10.63 36.88
N LEU A 15 5.91 10.83 36.01
CA LEU A 15 4.60 11.38 36.35
C LEU A 15 3.50 10.52 35.71
N PHE A 16 3.22 9.35 36.31
CA PHE A 16 1.92 8.68 36.19
C PHE A 16 1.60 8.06 37.54
N GLN A 17 1.12 8.90 38.45
CA GLN A 17 0.64 8.47 39.76
C GLN A 17 -0.47 9.41 40.26
N SER A 18 -1.61 9.43 39.57
CA SER A 18 -2.87 9.85 40.17
C SER A 18 -4.03 9.52 39.25
N PHE A 19 -4.81 8.49 39.56
CA PHE A 19 -6.27 8.52 39.54
C PHE A 19 -6.80 7.26 40.26
N CYS A 20 -7.44 7.47 41.42
CA CYS A 20 -8.67 6.80 41.86
C CYS A 20 -9.16 7.47 43.16
N PRO A 21 -10.39 7.99 43.20
CA PRO A 21 -11.00 8.55 44.41
C PRO A 21 -11.49 7.44 45.35
N LYS A 22 -11.54 7.75 46.65
CA LYS A 22 -12.03 6.88 47.72
C LYS A 22 -13.55 6.89 47.78
N LEU A 23 -14.17 5.72 47.84
CA LEU A 23 -15.27 5.43 48.77
C LEU A 23 -15.23 3.94 49.19
N SER A 24 -15.40 3.73 50.50
CA SER A 24 -15.46 2.50 51.30
C SER A 24 -16.35 1.39 50.69
N SER A 25 -16.25 0.09 50.92
CA SER A 25 -15.61 -0.79 51.92
C SER A 25 -15.75 -2.21 51.35
N SER A 26 -14.72 -3.07 51.37
CA SER A 26 -14.58 -4.16 52.32
C SER A 26 -13.52 -5.13 51.80
N GLN A 27 -12.88 -5.84 52.72
CA GLN A 27 -11.65 -6.59 52.54
C GLN A 27 -11.85 -7.90 51.76
N GLN A 28 -10.98 -8.20 50.78
CA GLN A 28 -10.23 -9.46 50.78
C GLN A 28 -9.04 -9.42 49.81
N ARG A 29 -7.87 -9.77 50.37
CA ARG A 29 -6.55 -9.82 49.74
C ARG A 29 -6.44 -11.03 48.82
N CYS A 30 -5.99 -10.84 47.58
CA CYS A 30 -5.10 -11.79 46.89
C CYS A 30 -3.91 -11.02 46.31
N LYS A 31 -2.70 -11.41 46.74
CA LYS A 31 -1.43 -10.75 46.45
C LYS A 31 -0.85 -11.27 45.12
N LEU A 32 -0.63 -10.41 44.14
CA LEU A 32 0.32 -10.64 43.05
C LEU A 32 1.64 -9.94 43.40
N ARG A 33 2.63 -10.73 43.83
CA ARG A 33 4.02 -10.32 44.04
C ARG A 33 4.77 -10.46 42.71
N LEU A 34 5.14 -9.36 42.07
CA LEU A 34 6.21 -9.36 41.06
C LEU A 34 7.58 -9.32 41.78
N LYS A 35 8.35 -10.39 41.62
CA LYS A 35 9.74 -10.51 42.08
C LYS A 35 10.62 -9.56 41.25
N LYS A 36 11.43 -8.75 41.94
CA LYS A 36 12.57 -8.03 41.34
C LYS A 36 13.69 -9.04 41.00
N PRO A 37 14.28 -9.02 39.80
CA PRO A 37 15.60 -9.58 39.60
C PRO A 37 16.66 -8.52 39.94
N THR A 38 17.39 -8.76 41.01
CA THR A 38 18.67 -8.12 41.32
C THR A 38 19.76 -8.80 40.50
N GLY A 39 20.53 -8.03 39.73
CA GLY A 39 21.72 -8.56 39.05
C GLY A 39 22.43 -7.51 38.23
N LYS A 40 23.42 -6.84 38.84
CA LYS A 40 24.45 -6.08 38.12
C LYS A 40 25.30 -7.09 37.34
N ASN A 41 25.45 -6.91 36.04
CA ASN A 41 26.68 -7.20 35.32
C ASN A 41 26.74 -6.34 34.05
N ARG A 42 27.95 -5.87 33.77
CA ARG A 42 28.27 -4.79 32.85
C ARG A 42 29.09 -5.41 31.70
N ILE A 43 28.86 -4.86 30.51
CA ILE A 43 29.71 -4.76 29.30
C ILE A 43 29.75 -5.91 28.27
N PHE A 44 29.50 -5.46 27.02
CA PHE A 44 30.01 -5.86 25.69
C PHE A 44 29.02 -6.55 24.76
N ALA A 45 28.27 -5.73 24.00
CA ALA A 45 27.72 -6.12 22.70
C ALA A 45 28.60 -5.49 21.62
N SER A 46 29.42 -6.34 20.99
CA SER A 46 30.11 -6.03 19.74
C SER A 46 29.10 -6.17 18.60
N ILE A 47 28.73 -5.07 17.97
CA ILE A 47 28.04 -5.09 16.68
C ILE A 47 29.14 -5.19 15.62
N GLY A 48 29.18 -6.34 14.92
CA GLY A 48 30.04 -6.54 13.77
C GLY A 48 29.60 -5.65 12.62
N GLY A 49 30.42 -4.65 12.31
CA GLY A 49 30.37 -3.90 11.06
C GLY A 49 31.00 -4.75 9.95
N TYR A 50 30.32 -4.83 8.83
CA TYR A 50 30.79 -5.44 7.60
C TYR A 50 31.96 -4.62 7.04
N GLU A 51 33.07 -5.30 6.74
CA GLU A 51 34.24 -4.74 6.07
C GLU A 51 33.93 -4.50 4.59
N VAL A 52 34.03 -3.25 4.15
CA VAL A 52 34.16 -2.91 2.73
C VAL A 52 35.65 -2.69 2.48
N GLY A 53 36.28 -3.66 1.82
CA GLY A 53 37.66 -3.54 1.33
C GLY A 53 37.75 -2.60 0.15
N GLY A 54 38.71 -1.67 0.18
CA GLY A 54 39.01 -0.82 -0.96
C GLY A 54 39.94 0.36 -0.66
N GLY A 55 41.25 0.10 -0.64
CA GLY A 55 42.35 0.97 -1.10
C GLY A 55 42.50 2.41 -0.56
N TYR A 56 43.53 2.63 0.25
CA TYR A 56 44.18 3.94 0.42
C TYR A 56 44.95 4.33 -0.87
N PRO A 57 45.15 5.65 -1.11
CA PRO A 57 46.48 6.17 -0.84
C PRO A 57 46.48 7.45 0.03
N GLU A 58 47.70 7.75 0.42
CA GLU A 58 48.19 8.48 1.58
C GLU A 58 48.06 10.01 1.48
N LEU A 59 47.75 10.61 2.64
CA LEU A 59 48.06 11.95 3.16
C LEU A 59 48.57 13.05 2.20
N GLU A 60 47.91 14.21 2.21
CA GLU A 60 48.48 15.45 2.80
C GLU A 60 47.47 16.61 2.97
N LYS A 61 47.50 17.18 4.18
CA LYS A 61 47.25 18.55 4.67
C LYS A 61 46.67 19.60 3.70
N ASP A 62 45.61 20.32 4.07
CA ASP A 62 45.71 21.51 4.92
C ASP A 62 44.36 22.25 5.10
N GLU A 63 44.35 23.07 6.14
CA GLU A 63 43.30 23.91 6.70
C GLU A 63 42.33 24.63 5.74
N LYS A 64 41.04 24.62 6.09
CA LYS A 64 40.27 25.86 6.38
C LYS A 64 38.84 25.57 6.86
N ARG A 65 38.59 25.94 8.12
CA ARG A 65 37.28 26.18 8.71
C ARG A 65 36.40 27.02 7.76
N LYS A 66 35.36 26.43 7.19
CA LYS A 66 34.12 27.14 6.87
C LYS A 66 32.96 26.42 7.51
N LYS A 67 32.47 27.05 8.58
CA LYS A 67 31.23 26.77 9.30
C LYS A 67 30.06 26.85 8.31
N ARG A 68 29.78 25.75 7.63
CA ARG A 68 28.50 25.51 6.97
C ARG A 68 27.67 24.71 7.94
N THR A 69 26.69 25.37 8.53
CA THR A 69 25.54 24.75 9.18
C THR A 69 24.81 23.96 8.10
N SER A 70 25.28 22.74 7.82
CA SER A 70 24.52 21.78 7.03
C SER A 70 23.36 21.37 7.91
N ARG A 71 22.18 21.91 7.60
CA ARG A 71 20.89 21.40 8.03
C ARG A 71 20.89 19.91 7.65
N SER A 72 21.19 19.05 8.62
CA SER A 72 21.15 17.61 8.45
C SER A 72 19.72 17.25 8.08
N GLU A 73 19.54 16.66 6.90
CA GLU A 73 18.28 15.99 6.62
C GLU A 73 18.09 14.91 7.70
N PRO A 74 16.91 14.83 8.33
CA PRO A 74 16.68 13.86 9.38
C PRO A 74 16.94 12.47 8.83
N THR A 75 17.74 11.69 9.54
CA THR A 75 17.95 10.28 9.19
C THR A 75 16.60 9.56 9.27
N HIS A 76 16.40 8.48 8.49
CA HIS A 76 15.16 7.69 8.50
C HIS A 76 14.75 7.23 9.92
N THR A 77 15.71 7.10 10.84
CA THR A 77 15.48 6.85 12.26
C THR A 77 14.85 8.02 13.00
N GLU A 78 15.29 9.25 12.71
CA GLU A 78 14.81 10.47 13.37
C GLU A 78 13.39 10.82 12.91
N SER A 79 13.07 10.63 11.62
CA SER A 79 11.72 10.85 11.09
C SER A 79 10.71 9.81 11.59
N PHE A 80 11.14 8.55 11.73
CA PHE A 80 10.33 7.51 12.36
C PHE A 80 10.02 7.79 13.84
N LEU A 81 11.03 8.21 14.62
CA LEU A 81 10.83 8.59 16.03
C LEU A 81 9.87 9.77 16.15
N ARG A 82 9.97 10.75 15.25
CA ARG A 82 9.03 11.87 15.18
C ARG A 82 7.60 11.43 14.85
N GLY A 83 7.44 10.44 13.96
CA GLY A 83 6.15 9.78 13.72
C GLY A 83 5.61 9.10 14.99
N GLY A 84 6.47 8.45 15.77
CA GLY A 84 6.13 7.87 17.08
C GLY A 84 5.68 8.92 18.09
N ASP A 85 6.39 10.05 18.19
CA ASP A 85 6.02 11.18 19.06
C ASP A 85 4.65 11.75 18.66
N GLN A 86 4.32 11.79 17.36
CA GLN A 86 3.00 12.19 16.89
C GLN A 86 1.91 11.20 17.32
N VAL A 87 2.15 9.89 17.26
CA VAL A 87 1.19 8.88 17.77
C VAL A 87 0.96 9.04 19.26
N ILE A 88 2.02 9.25 20.05
CA ILE A 88 1.90 9.48 21.50
C ILE A 88 1.09 10.74 21.78
N SER A 89 1.36 11.84 21.07
CA SER A 89 0.61 13.10 21.23
C SER A 89 -0.88 12.95 20.91
N VAL A 90 -1.24 12.15 19.89
CA VAL A 90 -2.65 11.85 19.58
C VAL A 90 -3.30 11.08 20.73
N LEU A 91 -2.63 10.07 21.27
CA LEU A 91 -3.12 9.30 22.41
C LEU A 91 -3.30 10.16 23.66
N GLU A 92 -2.37 11.06 23.95
CA GLU A 92 -2.46 11.98 25.08
C GLU A 92 -3.66 12.93 24.95
N GLU A 93 -3.89 13.51 23.76
CA GLU A 93 -5.07 14.37 23.54
C GLU A 93 -6.37 13.57 23.64
N MET A 94 -6.40 12.33 23.14
CA MET A 94 -7.56 11.45 23.30
C MET A 94 -7.86 11.17 24.77
N ILE A 95 -6.84 10.92 25.61
CA ILE A 95 -7.03 10.73 27.06
C ILE A 95 -7.66 11.97 27.67
N THR A 96 -7.18 13.18 27.34
CA THR A 96 -7.77 14.42 27.88
C THR A 96 -9.23 14.59 27.49
N LEU A 97 -9.62 14.22 26.25
CA LEU A 97 -11.01 14.30 25.82
C LEU A 97 -11.89 13.26 26.50
N LEU A 98 -11.36 12.05 26.73
CA LEU A 98 -12.09 10.97 27.39
C LEU A 98 -12.25 11.24 28.90
N ASP A 99 -11.26 11.85 29.55
CA ASP A 99 -11.34 12.27 30.96
C ASP A 99 -12.42 13.34 31.19
N ASP A 100 -12.67 14.18 30.18
CA ASP A 100 -13.73 15.20 30.19
C ASP A 100 -15.12 14.63 29.90
N MET A 101 -15.21 13.39 29.39
CA MET A 101 -16.47 12.71 29.09
C MET A 101 -16.94 11.87 30.29
N ASP A 102 -18.19 12.06 30.71
CA ASP A 102 -18.79 11.23 31.76
C ASP A 102 -19.25 9.90 31.10
N MET A 103 -18.45 8.85 31.29
CA MET A 103 -18.56 7.58 30.56
C MET A 103 -19.22 6.47 31.37
N ASP A 104 -20.25 5.83 30.81
CA ASP A 104 -20.79 4.55 31.26
C ASP A 104 -20.08 3.36 30.57
N GLU A 105 -19.99 2.20 31.24
CA GLU A 105 -19.29 1.00 30.72
C GLU A 105 -19.82 0.54 29.35
N ASP A 106 -21.10 0.79 29.05
CA ASP A 106 -21.73 0.43 27.78
C ASP A 106 -21.36 1.36 26.62
N SER A 107 -20.86 2.58 26.90
CA SER A 107 -20.54 3.60 25.89
C SER A 107 -19.03 3.76 25.63
N GLU A 108 -18.17 3.02 26.32
CA GLU A 108 -16.70 3.14 26.25
C GLU A 108 -16.19 3.14 24.80
N ARG A 109 -16.62 2.15 24.00
CA ARG A 109 -16.19 2.02 22.60
C ARG A 109 -16.60 3.21 21.74
N VAL A 110 -17.83 3.69 21.92
CA VAL A 110 -18.38 4.82 21.14
C VAL A 110 -17.63 6.11 21.47
N ALA A 111 -17.29 6.32 22.74
CA ALA A 111 -16.50 7.49 23.13
C ALA A 111 -15.08 7.45 22.62
N VAL A 112 -14.43 6.29 22.62
CA VAL A 112 -13.09 6.14 22.02
C VAL A 112 -13.13 6.51 20.54
N GLU A 113 -14.13 6.05 19.79
CA GLU A 113 -14.31 6.44 18.38
C GLU A 113 -14.56 7.95 18.22
N LEU A 114 -15.40 8.56 19.06
CA LEU A 114 -15.69 10.00 19.02
C LEU A 114 -14.46 10.84 19.37
N ALA A 115 -13.71 10.45 20.40
CA ALA A 115 -12.47 11.11 20.80
C ALA A 115 -11.42 11.00 19.69
N ALA A 116 -11.26 9.79 19.11
CA ALA A 116 -10.38 9.58 17.96
C ALA A 116 -10.77 10.50 16.79
N GLN A 117 -12.05 10.56 16.42
CA GLN A 117 -12.53 11.45 15.36
C GLN A 117 -12.27 12.93 15.67
N GLY A 118 -12.45 13.35 16.93
CA GLY A 118 -12.22 14.71 17.37
C GLY A 118 -10.75 15.14 17.29
N VAL A 119 -9.83 14.29 17.75
CA VAL A 119 -8.38 14.57 17.71
C VAL A 119 -7.83 14.47 16.29
N ILE A 120 -8.15 13.39 15.58
CA ILE A 120 -7.66 13.15 14.21
C ILE A 120 -8.21 14.22 13.26
N GLY A 121 -9.49 14.60 13.40
CA GLY A 121 -10.10 15.63 12.55
C GLY A 121 -9.35 16.96 12.58
N LYS A 122 -8.77 17.33 13.72
CA LYS A 122 -7.97 18.55 13.88
C LYS A 122 -6.58 18.45 13.26
N ARG A 123 -5.94 17.28 13.36
CA ARG A 123 -4.50 17.14 13.07
C ARG A 123 -4.17 16.41 11.78
N VAL A 124 -5.13 15.75 11.11
CA VAL A 124 -4.84 14.86 9.97
C VAL A 124 -4.04 15.54 8.86
N ASP A 125 -4.27 16.83 8.63
CA ASP A 125 -3.63 17.58 7.53
C ASP A 125 -2.18 17.97 7.87
N GLU A 126 -1.84 17.94 9.16
CA GLU A 126 -0.52 18.27 9.71
C GLU A 126 0.31 17.00 10.04
N MET A 127 -0.30 15.82 9.92
CA MET A 127 0.35 14.55 10.21
C MET A 127 1.42 14.23 9.16
N GLU A 128 2.56 13.70 9.62
CA GLU A 128 3.69 13.39 8.75
C GLU A 128 3.51 12.03 8.07
N SER A 129 4.23 11.82 6.94
CA SER A 129 4.19 10.56 6.18
C SER A 129 4.55 9.34 7.03
N ASP A 130 5.41 9.53 8.02
CA ASP A 130 5.97 8.46 8.84
C ASP A 130 5.06 8.08 10.01
N PHE A 131 4.00 8.87 10.27
CA PHE A 131 3.03 8.58 11.30
C PHE A 131 2.38 7.20 11.11
N MET A 132 1.91 6.89 9.90
CA MET A 132 1.21 5.62 9.64
C MET A 132 2.15 4.43 9.81
N THR A 133 3.41 4.59 9.41
CA THR A 133 4.47 3.59 9.59
C THR A 133 4.76 3.37 11.08
N ALA A 134 4.83 4.44 11.87
CA ALA A 134 5.02 4.35 13.31
C ALA A 134 3.82 3.70 14.01
N LEU A 135 2.58 4.05 13.62
CA LEU A 135 1.36 3.45 14.13
C LEU A 135 1.30 1.95 13.84
N ASP A 136 1.61 1.54 12.61
CA ASP A 136 1.67 0.12 12.22
C ASP A 136 2.73 -0.64 13.01
N TYR A 137 3.88 -0.02 13.26
CA TYR A 137 4.90 -0.60 14.12
C TYR A 137 4.44 -0.78 15.57
N MET A 138 3.73 0.21 16.14
CA MET A 138 3.17 0.11 17.50
C MET A 138 2.08 -0.96 17.60
N ILE A 139 1.26 -1.14 16.57
CA ILE A 139 0.29 -2.25 16.48
C ILE A 139 1.02 -3.60 16.51
N GLN A 140 2.05 -3.77 15.66
CA GLN A 140 2.87 -4.98 15.63
C GLN A 140 3.57 -5.26 16.97
N LEU A 141 4.05 -4.21 17.65
CA LEU A 141 4.66 -4.34 18.97
C LEU A 141 3.64 -4.80 20.01
N SER A 142 2.40 -4.30 19.96
CA SER A 142 1.28 -4.73 20.82
C SER A 142 0.92 -6.20 20.64
N GLU A 143 0.96 -6.69 19.41
CA GLU A 143 0.75 -8.11 19.11
C GLU A 143 1.89 -8.99 19.66
N LYS A 144 3.14 -8.53 19.56
CA LYS A 144 4.30 -9.23 20.14
C LYS A 144 4.26 -9.26 21.66
N ASP A 145 3.81 -8.18 22.29
CA ASP A 145 3.69 -8.06 23.74
C ASP A 145 2.43 -8.75 24.30
N GLN A 146 1.54 -9.28 23.43
CA GLN A 146 0.25 -9.87 23.79
C GLN A 146 -0.65 -8.90 24.57
N ASP A 147 -0.59 -7.62 24.23
CA ASP A 147 -1.44 -6.57 24.79
C ASP A 147 -2.61 -6.28 23.85
N ASP A 148 -3.66 -7.10 23.97
CA ASP A 148 -4.85 -7.04 23.11
C ASP A 148 -5.58 -5.69 23.22
N LYS A 149 -5.59 -5.09 24.42
CA LYS A 149 -6.25 -3.79 24.64
C LYS A 149 -5.52 -2.66 23.91
N ARG A 150 -4.19 -2.64 24.00
CA ARG A 150 -3.36 -1.67 23.27
C ARG A 150 -3.49 -1.84 21.77
N LYS A 151 -3.55 -3.10 21.30
CA LYS A 151 -3.79 -3.42 19.89
C LYS A 151 -5.14 -2.89 19.42
N GLU A 152 -6.23 -3.21 20.11
CA GLU A 152 -7.60 -2.78 19.76
C GLU A 152 -7.69 -1.24 19.66
N LEU A 153 -7.14 -0.51 20.63
CA LEU A 153 -7.14 0.95 20.62
C LEU A 153 -6.38 1.53 19.41
N LEU A 154 -5.19 1.02 19.11
CA LEU A 154 -4.39 1.51 17.98
C LEU A 154 -5.03 1.16 16.64
N GLU A 155 -5.71 0.01 16.54
CA GLU A 155 -6.49 -0.36 15.36
C GLU A 155 -7.68 0.59 15.14
N VAL A 156 -8.43 0.95 16.20
CA VAL A 156 -9.52 1.95 16.10
C VAL A 156 -9.00 3.30 15.63
N ILE A 157 -7.84 3.74 16.13
CA ILE A 157 -7.20 5.00 15.70
C ILE A 157 -6.82 4.90 14.21
N LYS A 158 -6.18 3.81 13.80
CA LYS A 158 -5.81 3.57 12.40
C LYS A 158 -7.03 3.61 11.49
N GLU A 159 -8.11 2.92 11.84
CA GLU A 159 -9.35 2.90 11.08
C GLU A 159 -9.99 4.30 11.00
N THR A 160 -9.97 5.05 12.10
CA THR A 160 -10.52 6.41 12.14
C THR A 160 -9.75 7.36 11.23
N ILE A 161 -8.41 7.27 11.21
CA ILE A 161 -7.57 8.05 10.28
C ILE A 161 -7.88 7.69 8.84
N LEU A 162 -7.90 6.39 8.52
CA LEU A 162 -8.19 5.93 7.15
C LEU A 162 -9.59 6.37 6.69
N SER A 163 -10.58 6.33 7.58
CA SER A 163 -11.94 6.82 7.33
C SER A 163 -11.95 8.32 7.04
N HIS A 164 -11.25 9.11 7.86
CA HIS A 164 -11.17 10.55 7.69
C HIS A 164 -10.45 10.96 6.41
N LEU A 165 -9.31 10.31 6.09
CA LEU A 165 -8.59 10.51 4.83
C LEU A 165 -9.46 10.14 3.62
N THR A 166 -10.18 9.01 3.69
CA THR A 166 -11.07 8.57 2.61
C THR A 166 -12.17 9.60 2.35
N LYS A 167 -12.76 10.21 3.39
CA LYS A 167 -13.79 11.25 3.24
C LYS A 167 -13.26 12.53 2.57
N LYS A 168 -11.97 12.84 2.75
CA LYS A 168 -11.32 14.01 2.12
C LYS A 168 -10.89 13.77 0.67
N CYS A 169 -10.75 12.51 0.24
CA CYS A 169 -10.38 12.20 -1.13
C CYS A 169 -11.45 12.69 -2.14
N PRO A 170 -11.06 13.03 -3.39
CA PRO A 170 -12.02 13.32 -4.44
C PRO A 170 -13.02 12.17 -4.68
N PRO A 171 -14.25 12.44 -5.17
CA PRO A 171 -15.28 11.43 -5.35
C PRO A 171 -14.84 10.21 -6.17
N HIS A 172 -14.13 10.39 -7.28
CA HIS A 172 -13.66 9.29 -8.12
C HIS A 172 -12.67 8.35 -7.38
N VAL A 173 -11.79 8.89 -6.53
CA VAL A 173 -10.87 8.09 -5.69
C VAL A 173 -11.66 7.27 -4.67
N GLN A 174 -12.66 7.86 -4.03
CA GLN A 174 -13.52 7.15 -3.08
C GLN A 174 -14.27 5.99 -3.74
N VAL A 175 -14.79 6.23 -4.95
CA VAL A 175 -15.51 5.21 -5.73
C VAL A 175 -14.60 4.04 -6.09
N VAL A 176 -13.36 4.29 -6.55
CA VAL A 176 -12.39 3.21 -6.84
C VAL A 176 -12.15 2.35 -5.59
N GLY A 177 -12.01 2.98 -4.42
CA GLY A 177 -11.88 2.26 -3.15
C GLY A 177 -13.11 1.41 -2.80
N LEU A 178 -14.32 1.90 -3.05
CA LEU A 178 -15.56 1.15 -2.84
C LEU A 178 -15.69 -0.04 -3.82
N LEU A 179 -15.33 0.17 -5.08
CA LEU A 179 -15.35 -0.87 -6.11
C LEU A 179 -14.33 -1.99 -5.82
N CYS A 180 -13.15 -1.66 -5.29
CA CYS A 180 -12.16 -2.65 -4.87
C CYS A 180 -12.67 -3.59 -3.77
N ARG A 181 -13.65 -3.14 -2.96
CA ARG A 181 -14.28 -3.93 -1.90
C ARG A 181 -15.51 -4.71 -2.38
N THR A 182 -15.91 -4.56 -3.64
CA THR A 182 -17.14 -5.14 -4.19
C THR A 182 -16.80 -6.35 -5.08
N PRO A 183 -16.99 -7.60 -4.59
CA PRO A 183 -16.50 -8.80 -5.28
C PRO A 183 -17.30 -9.20 -6.52
N LYS A 184 -18.63 -9.03 -6.47
CA LYS A 184 -19.54 -9.45 -7.53
C LYS A 184 -19.54 -8.41 -8.66
N LYS A 185 -19.35 -8.89 -9.90
CA LYS A 185 -19.38 -8.07 -11.11
C LYS A 185 -20.68 -7.27 -11.24
N ASP A 186 -21.83 -7.91 -11.09
CA ASP A 186 -23.12 -7.24 -11.24
C ASP A 186 -23.34 -6.14 -10.20
N SER A 187 -22.88 -6.37 -8.96
CA SER A 187 -22.90 -5.37 -7.89
C SER A 187 -21.99 -4.19 -8.20
N ARG A 188 -20.80 -4.42 -8.79
CA ARG A 188 -19.92 -3.33 -9.26
C ARG A 188 -20.57 -2.50 -10.36
N HIS A 189 -21.20 -3.14 -11.35
CA HIS A 189 -21.89 -2.42 -12.43
C HIS A 189 -23.07 -1.60 -11.90
N GLU A 190 -23.84 -2.15 -10.97
CA GLU A 190 -24.92 -1.42 -10.31
C GLU A 190 -24.40 -0.23 -9.51
N LEU A 191 -23.30 -0.41 -8.79
CA LEU A 191 -22.64 0.68 -8.09
C LEU A 191 -22.15 1.76 -9.06
N MET A 192 -21.46 1.39 -10.15
CA MET A 192 -21.02 2.32 -11.19
C MET A 192 -22.19 3.08 -11.83
N ARG A 193 -23.32 2.41 -12.07
CA ARG A 193 -24.55 3.08 -12.57
C ARG A 193 -25.05 4.14 -11.60
N ARG A 194 -25.09 3.85 -10.30
CA ARG A 194 -25.54 4.80 -9.27
C ARG A 194 -24.58 5.98 -9.11
N VAL A 195 -23.28 5.71 -9.19
CA VAL A 195 -22.24 6.75 -9.16
C VAL A 195 -22.38 7.68 -10.36
N ALA A 196 -22.56 7.13 -11.57
CA ALA A 196 -22.74 7.89 -12.80
C ALA A 196 -24.05 8.69 -12.83
N ALA A 197 -25.09 8.21 -12.13
CA ALA A 197 -26.37 8.92 -11.96
C ALA A 197 -26.32 10.10 -10.98
N GLY A 198 -25.14 10.43 -10.41
CA GLY A 198 -24.95 11.53 -9.48
C GLY A 198 -24.79 11.10 -8.02
N GLY A 199 -24.78 9.81 -7.72
CA GLY A 199 -24.63 9.30 -6.35
C GLY A 199 -25.84 9.57 -5.46
N GLY A 200 -25.64 9.57 -4.14
CA GLY A 200 -26.67 9.86 -3.13
C GLY A 200 -26.76 8.83 -2.01
N ALA A 201 -27.78 8.97 -1.17
CA ALA A 201 -28.06 8.02 -0.09
C ALA A 201 -28.94 6.87 -0.59
N PHE A 202 -28.43 5.65 -0.48
CA PHE A 202 -29.13 4.43 -0.88
C PHE A 202 -29.41 3.57 0.35
N ARG A 203 -30.55 2.87 0.36
CA ARG A 203 -30.82 1.84 1.36
C ARG A 203 -30.13 0.55 0.93
N GLY A 204 -29.22 0.07 1.76
CA GLY A 204 -28.63 -1.27 1.63
C GLY A 204 -29.63 -2.36 2.04
N GLU A 205 -29.20 -3.61 1.92
CA GLU A 205 -30.01 -4.80 2.24
C GLU A 205 -30.50 -4.84 3.70
N ASN A 206 -29.84 -4.12 4.61
CA ASN A 206 -30.15 -4.08 6.06
C ASN A 206 -30.71 -2.72 6.53
N ASP A 207 -31.38 -1.95 5.66
CA ASP A 207 -31.83 -0.55 5.94
C ASP A 207 -30.70 0.44 6.30
N LEU A 208 -29.44 0.00 6.25
CA LEU A 208 -28.25 0.85 6.36
C LEU A 208 -28.26 1.88 5.22
N LYS A 209 -28.27 3.16 5.58
CA LYS A 209 -28.13 4.26 4.62
C LYS A 209 -26.66 4.37 4.21
N ILE A 210 -26.36 3.94 2.99
CA ILE A 210 -25.03 4.03 2.40
C ILE A 210 -25.00 5.28 1.52
N HIS A 211 -24.08 6.20 1.81
CA HIS A 211 -23.84 7.36 0.96
C HIS A 211 -22.85 6.98 -0.13
N ILE A 212 -23.28 7.08 -1.39
CA ILE A 212 -22.46 6.80 -2.56
C ILE A 212 -22.04 8.13 -3.20
N PRO A 213 -20.73 8.42 -3.32
CA PRO A 213 -20.27 9.62 -4.02
C PRO A 213 -20.61 9.57 -5.52
N GLY A 214 -20.97 10.73 -6.10
CA GLY A 214 -21.17 10.88 -7.54
C GLY A 214 -19.86 11.15 -8.27
N ALA A 215 -19.59 10.45 -9.37
CA ALA A 215 -18.39 10.63 -10.18
C ALA A 215 -18.63 10.20 -11.64
N ASN A 216 -17.81 10.70 -12.56
CA ASN A 216 -17.86 10.31 -13.97
C ASN A 216 -17.15 8.96 -14.17
N LEU A 217 -17.70 8.09 -15.02
CA LEU A 217 -17.08 6.82 -15.41
C LEU A 217 -15.69 7.00 -16.03
N ASN A 218 -15.48 8.08 -16.77
CA ASN A 218 -14.19 8.42 -17.36
C ASN A 218 -13.14 8.73 -16.27
N ASP A 219 -13.52 9.51 -15.26
CA ASP A 219 -12.63 9.86 -14.15
C ASP A 219 -12.30 8.63 -13.30
N ILE A 220 -13.26 7.71 -13.11
CA ILE A 220 -13.03 6.43 -12.43
C ILE A 220 -12.07 5.56 -13.21
N ALA A 221 -12.27 5.45 -14.54
CA ALA A 221 -11.39 4.66 -15.41
C ALA A 221 -9.97 5.21 -15.40
N ASN A 222 -9.81 6.52 -15.54
CA ASN A 222 -8.51 7.19 -15.51
C ASN A 222 -7.84 7.06 -14.14
N GLN A 223 -8.59 7.26 -13.04
CA GLN A 223 -8.05 7.10 -11.70
C GLN A 223 -7.56 5.66 -11.43
N ALA A 224 -8.31 4.66 -11.88
CA ALA A 224 -7.89 3.26 -11.80
C ALA A 224 -6.65 3.00 -12.66
N ASP A 225 -6.57 3.64 -13.83
CA ASP A 225 -5.44 3.52 -14.75
C ASP A 225 -4.16 4.13 -14.20
N ASP A 226 -4.23 5.31 -13.58
CA ASP A 226 -3.10 6.00 -12.93
C ASP A 226 -2.52 5.16 -11.78
N LEU A 227 -3.39 4.61 -10.93
CA LEU A 227 -2.99 3.74 -9.82
C LEU A 227 -2.34 2.44 -10.34
N LEU A 228 -2.92 1.87 -11.39
CA LEU A 228 -2.42 0.68 -12.04
C LEU A 228 -1.06 0.94 -12.69
N GLU A 229 -0.87 2.06 -13.38
CA GLU A 229 0.42 2.46 -13.93
C GLU A 229 1.50 2.58 -12.84
N ALA A 230 1.17 3.21 -11.71
CA ALA A 230 2.10 3.35 -10.59
C ALA A 230 2.52 1.99 -9.97
N MET A 231 1.66 0.98 -10.05
CA MET A 231 1.97 -0.39 -9.63
C MET A 231 2.78 -1.15 -10.67
N GLU A 232 2.45 -0.98 -11.95
CA GLU A 232 3.02 -1.72 -13.08
C GLU A 232 4.38 -1.18 -13.56
N ASN A 233 4.71 0.08 -13.26
CA ASN A 233 6.03 0.64 -13.55
C ASN A 233 7.12 0.14 -12.59
N ARG A 234 6.78 -0.68 -11.59
CA ARG A 234 7.72 -1.29 -10.66
C ARG A 234 8.27 -2.59 -11.25
N ARG A 235 9.53 -2.91 -10.93
CA ARG A 235 10.18 -4.18 -11.33
C ARG A 235 9.50 -5.41 -10.72
N VAL A 236 8.90 -5.24 -9.55
CA VAL A 236 8.10 -6.26 -8.87
C VAL A 236 6.76 -5.64 -8.50
N ILE A 237 5.68 -6.32 -8.87
CA ILE A 237 4.32 -5.88 -8.55
C ILE A 237 4.05 -6.16 -7.06
N PRO A 238 3.71 -5.14 -6.25
CA PRO A 238 3.63 -5.28 -4.80
C PRO A 238 2.42 -6.08 -4.32
N ASP A 239 1.24 -5.88 -4.91
CA ASP A 239 0.01 -6.59 -4.56
C ASP A 239 -0.77 -6.98 -5.83
N ARG A 240 -0.74 -8.27 -6.15
CA ARG A 240 -1.44 -8.84 -7.31
C ARG A 240 -2.95 -8.83 -7.15
N LYS A 241 -3.48 -8.94 -5.93
CA LYS A 241 -4.92 -8.91 -5.67
C LYS A 241 -5.46 -7.51 -5.90
N LEU A 242 -4.79 -6.49 -5.37
CA LEU A 242 -5.16 -5.10 -5.62
C LEU A 242 -5.02 -4.74 -7.10
N LEU A 243 -3.92 -5.16 -7.75
CA LEU A 243 -3.73 -4.93 -9.17
C LEU A 243 -4.87 -5.53 -9.99
N ALA A 244 -5.23 -6.79 -9.74
CA ALA A 244 -6.34 -7.44 -10.43
C ALA A 244 -7.67 -6.70 -10.23
N ARG A 245 -7.95 -6.18 -9.03
CA ARG A 245 -9.13 -5.35 -8.76
C ARG A 245 -9.12 -4.06 -9.60
N LEU A 246 -7.99 -3.36 -9.65
CA LEU A 246 -7.85 -2.12 -10.43
C LEU A 246 -8.02 -2.37 -11.93
N VAL A 247 -7.42 -3.44 -12.47
CA VAL A 247 -7.61 -3.84 -13.87
C VAL A 247 -9.10 -4.06 -14.16
N LEU A 248 -9.79 -4.85 -13.33
CA LEU A 248 -11.22 -5.12 -13.52
C LEU A 248 -12.06 -3.85 -13.48
N ILE A 249 -11.81 -2.95 -12.53
CA ILE A 249 -12.53 -1.68 -12.39
C ILE A 249 -12.32 -0.82 -13.63
N ARG A 250 -11.09 -0.69 -14.10
CA ARG A 250 -10.75 0.07 -15.32
C ARG A 250 -11.49 -0.48 -16.53
N GLU A 251 -11.43 -1.79 -16.76
CA GLU A 251 -12.07 -2.43 -17.92
C GLU A 251 -13.60 -2.38 -17.83
N GLU A 252 -14.19 -2.53 -16.65
CA GLU A 252 -15.64 -2.42 -16.45
C GLU A 252 -16.15 -0.99 -16.68
N ALA A 253 -15.44 0.02 -16.17
CA ALA A 253 -15.78 1.42 -16.40
C ALA A 253 -15.70 1.79 -17.89
N ARG A 254 -14.65 1.36 -18.59
CA ARG A 254 -14.50 1.54 -20.05
C ARG A 254 -15.62 0.87 -20.84
N ASN A 255 -15.96 -0.37 -20.48
CA ASN A 255 -17.06 -1.10 -21.11
C ASN A 255 -18.41 -0.39 -20.92
N MET A 256 -18.65 0.20 -19.75
CA MET A 256 -19.89 0.95 -19.46
C MET A 256 -20.00 2.28 -20.22
N MET A 257 -18.89 2.85 -20.69
CA MET A 257 -18.89 4.06 -21.53
C MET A 257 -19.23 3.79 -23.01
N GLY A 258 -19.56 2.54 -23.37
CA GLY A 258 -20.07 2.18 -24.69
C GLY A 258 -19.02 2.04 -25.79
N GLY A 259 -17.72 2.19 -25.48
CA GLY A 259 -16.64 2.05 -26.45
C GLY A 259 -16.14 0.63 -26.69
N GLY A 260 -16.43 -0.28 -25.75
CA GLY A 260 -15.95 -1.67 -25.81
C GLY A 260 -14.41 -1.78 -25.80
N ILE A 261 -13.92 -2.95 -26.19
CA ILE A 261 -12.48 -3.29 -26.22
C ILE A 261 -11.67 -2.45 -27.23
N MET A 262 -12.34 -1.90 -28.25
CA MET A 262 -11.73 -1.22 -29.40
C MET A 262 -11.82 0.30 -29.33
N ASP A 263 -12.31 0.85 -28.22
CA ASP A 263 -12.41 2.30 -28.06
C ASP A 263 -11.02 2.93 -28.15
N GLU A 264 -10.86 3.89 -29.06
CA GLU A 264 -9.61 4.63 -29.22
C GLU A 264 -9.21 5.37 -27.94
N ARG A 265 -10.19 5.73 -27.09
CA ARG A 265 -9.98 6.35 -25.78
C ARG A 265 -9.29 5.42 -24.78
N ASN A 266 -9.29 4.11 -25.01
CA ASN A 266 -8.68 3.13 -24.10
C ASN A 266 -7.16 3.03 -24.24
N HIS A 267 -6.57 3.71 -25.24
CA HIS A 267 -5.14 3.65 -25.50
C HIS A 267 -4.39 4.76 -24.77
N ARG A 268 -3.32 4.40 -24.06
CA ARG A 268 -2.37 5.33 -23.41
C ARG A 268 -1.44 6.05 -24.40
N GLY A 269 -1.73 5.98 -25.71
CA GLY A 269 -0.97 6.66 -26.75
C GLY A 269 0.39 6.05 -27.08
N PHE A 270 0.66 4.80 -26.69
CA PHE A 270 1.92 4.15 -27.07
C PHE A 270 1.99 3.94 -28.58
N TYR A 271 3.06 4.38 -29.23
CA TYR A 271 3.31 4.07 -30.65
C TYR A 271 3.90 2.67 -30.81
N THR A 272 4.85 2.31 -29.94
CA THR A 272 5.50 1.00 -29.88
C THR A 272 4.89 0.14 -28.77
N LEU A 273 4.58 -1.11 -29.08
CA LEU A 273 4.09 -2.06 -28.08
C LEU A 273 5.22 -2.52 -27.14
N PRO A 274 4.96 -2.64 -25.84
CA PRO A 274 5.93 -3.20 -24.89
C PRO A 274 6.36 -4.63 -25.26
N GLN A 275 7.68 -4.86 -25.22
CA GLN A 275 8.26 -6.14 -25.62
C GLN A 275 7.82 -7.34 -24.75
N PRO A 276 7.79 -7.26 -23.40
CA PRO A 276 7.39 -8.41 -22.57
C PRO A 276 5.99 -8.91 -22.91
N GLU A 277 5.04 -7.99 -23.07
CA GLU A 277 3.66 -8.28 -23.40
C GLU A 277 3.50 -8.87 -24.81
N VAL A 278 4.25 -8.36 -25.79
CA VAL A 278 4.25 -8.88 -27.18
C VAL A 278 4.85 -10.27 -27.25
N GLU A 279 5.96 -10.54 -26.57
CA GLU A 279 6.57 -11.87 -26.53
C GLU A 279 5.63 -12.90 -25.89
N PHE A 280 4.98 -12.51 -24.78
CA PHE A 280 3.98 -13.36 -24.15
C PHE A 280 2.78 -13.62 -25.07
N LEU A 281 2.24 -12.57 -25.70
CA LEU A 281 1.13 -12.70 -26.65
C LEU A 281 1.47 -13.63 -27.82
N THR A 282 2.67 -13.51 -28.37
CA THR A 282 3.18 -14.36 -29.45
C THR A 282 3.19 -15.83 -29.04
N LYS A 283 3.63 -16.13 -27.80
CA LYS A 283 3.58 -17.50 -27.25
C LYS A 283 2.15 -18.02 -27.11
N LEU A 284 1.19 -17.17 -26.74
CA LEU A 284 -0.22 -17.56 -26.59
C LEU A 284 -0.89 -17.85 -27.94
N VAL A 285 -0.60 -17.04 -28.96
CA VAL A 285 -1.19 -17.20 -30.31
C VAL A 285 -0.60 -18.40 -31.06
N ALA A 286 0.65 -18.78 -30.77
CA ALA A 286 1.27 -19.99 -31.33
C ALA A 286 0.61 -21.30 -30.87
N LEU A 287 -0.20 -21.26 -29.81
CA LEU A 287 -0.88 -22.41 -29.22
C LEU A 287 -2.38 -22.35 -29.50
N LYS A 288 -3.03 -23.51 -29.62
CA LYS A 288 -4.49 -23.57 -29.75
C LYS A 288 -5.18 -23.13 -28.44
N PRO A 289 -6.32 -22.41 -28.50
CA PRO A 289 -7.08 -22.05 -27.30
C PRO A 289 -7.42 -23.30 -26.48
N GLY A 290 -7.22 -23.23 -25.16
CA GLY A 290 -7.51 -24.37 -24.28
C GLY A 290 -6.87 -24.26 -22.90
N LYS A 291 -6.87 -25.39 -22.17
CA LYS A 291 -6.38 -25.46 -20.78
C LYS A 291 -4.91 -25.05 -20.64
N LYS A 292 -4.06 -25.38 -21.62
CA LYS A 292 -2.64 -25.01 -21.60
C LYS A 292 -2.45 -23.49 -21.64
N VAL A 293 -3.10 -22.82 -22.58
CA VAL A 293 -3.07 -21.35 -22.72
C VAL A 293 -3.68 -20.69 -21.48
N LEU A 294 -4.79 -21.22 -20.95
CA LEU A 294 -5.40 -20.72 -19.72
C LEU A 294 -4.46 -20.82 -18.51
N ASN A 295 -3.74 -21.93 -18.37
CA ASN A 295 -2.77 -22.09 -17.29
C ASN A 295 -1.58 -21.13 -17.44
N MET A 296 -1.12 -20.89 -18.67
CA MET A 296 -0.08 -19.87 -18.93
C MET A 296 -0.55 -18.47 -18.52
N ILE A 297 -1.78 -18.09 -18.90
CA ILE A 297 -2.38 -16.82 -18.48
C ILE A 297 -2.47 -16.77 -16.95
N ARG A 298 -2.95 -17.82 -16.31
CA ARG A 298 -3.05 -17.90 -14.84
C ARG A 298 -1.70 -17.72 -14.15
N ASN A 299 -0.67 -18.42 -14.61
CA ASN A 299 0.67 -18.32 -14.04
C ASN A 299 1.17 -16.87 -14.13
N VAL A 300 1.14 -16.28 -15.33
CA VAL A 300 1.66 -14.92 -15.55
C VAL A 300 0.89 -13.88 -14.75
N MET A 301 -0.45 -13.96 -14.72
CA MET A 301 -1.25 -13.01 -13.94
C MET A 301 -1.02 -13.15 -12.43
N GLN A 302 -0.60 -14.31 -11.94
CA GLN A 302 -0.19 -14.54 -10.54
C GLN A 302 1.26 -14.10 -10.25
N GLY A 303 2.01 -13.68 -11.26
CA GLY A 303 3.43 -13.35 -11.13
C GLY A 303 4.36 -14.56 -11.21
N LYS A 304 3.98 -15.60 -11.96
CA LYS A 304 4.81 -16.77 -12.25
C LYS A 304 5.04 -16.88 -13.75
N ASP A 305 6.24 -17.25 -14.16
CA ASP A 305 6.65 -17.34 -15.56
C ASP A 305 6.52 -16.00 -16.33
N GLU A 306 6.59 -14.86 -15.62
CA GLU A 306 6.34 -13.53 -16.21
C GLU A 306 7.58 -12.89 -16.86
N GLY A 307 8.68 -13.63 -16.92
CA GLY A 307 9.96 -13.19 -17.50
C GLY A 307 10.87 -12.45 -16.51
N ALA A 308 10.36 -12.03 -15.35
CA ALA A 308 11.13 -11.41 -14.28
C ALA A 308 11.66 -12.40 -13.22
N ASP A 309 11.16 -13.64 -13.21
CA ASP A 309 11.42 -14.66 -12.16
C ASP A 309 12.81 -15.35 -12.24
N LYS A 310 13.69 -14.91 -13.15
CA LYS A 310 14.89 -15.69 -13.54
C LYS A 310 16.15 -15.48 -12.71
N TYR A 311 16.13 -14.72 -11.61
CA TYR A 311 17.36 -14.40 -10.86
C TYR A 311 17.21 -14.48 -9.34
N ASP A 312 16.50 -15.49 -8.86
CA ASP A 312 16.68 -15.93 -7.48
C ASP A 312 17.75 -17.03 -7.48
N GLU A 313 18.99 -16.60 -7.16
CA GLU A 313 20.08 -17.38 -6.57
C GLU A 313 20.28 -18.82 -7.08
N GLU A 314 21.03 -19.02 -8.19
CA GLU A 314 21.92 -20.21 -8.36
C GLU A 314 22.82 -20.24 -9.62
N ASP A 315 22.83 -19.24 -10.51
CA ASP A 315 23.77 -19.24 -11.66
C ASP A 315 24.59 -17.95 -11.73
N ALA A 316 25.56 -17.83 -10.82
CA ALA A 316 26.75 -17.00 -11.04
C ALA A 316 27.74 -17.78 -11.91
N THR A 317 27.34 -18.08 -13.14
CA THR A 317 28.29 -18.42 -14.21
C THR A 317 28.23 -17.27 -15.20
N ASP A 318 29.36 -16.56 -15.34
CA ASP A 318 29.52 -15.39 -16.21
C ASP A 318 28.77 -15.55 -17.54
N PRO A 319 27.78 -14.70 -17.88
CA PRO A 319 27.09 -14.81 -19.15
C PRO A 319 28.02 -14.29 -20.25
N GLU A 320 28.40 -15.18 -21.17
CA GLU A 320 29.04 -14.77 -22.42
C GLU A 320 28.14 -13.76 -23.15
N PRO A 321 28.70 -12.63 -23.66
CA PRO A 321 27.91 -11.62 -24.34
C PRO A 321 27.41 -12.15 -25.70
N ILE A 322 26.09 -12.33 -25.82
CA ILE A 322 25.46 -12.64 -27.11
C ILE A 322 25.35 -11.34 -27.92
N GLU A 323 26.17 -11.20 -28.95
CA GLU A 323 26.09 -10.12 -29.93
C GLU A 323 24.95 -10.39 -30.93
N PHE A 324 23.95 -9.50 -30.99
CA PHE A 324 23.04 -9.41 -32.13
C PHE A 324 23.13 -8.01 -32.73
N LEU A 325 23.57 -7.92 -34.00
CA LEU A 325 23.72 -6.68 -34.78
C LEU A 325 24.64 -5.61 -34.15
N GLY A 326 25.75 -6.03 -33.54
CA GLY A 326 26.86 -5.14 -33.18
C GLY A 326 26.57 -4.11 -32.07
N LYS A 327 25.50 -4.31 -31.30
CA LYS A 327 25.26 -3.56 -30.06
C LYS A 327 25.39 -4.51 -28.86
N PRO A 328 26.24 -4.19 -27.86
CA PRO A 328 26.30 -4.97 -26.64
C PRO A 328 24.95 -4.86 -25.91
N ILE A 329 24.25 -5.98 -25.75
CA ILE A 329 23.12 -6.08 -24.83
C ILE A 329 23.74 -6.16 -23.44
N LEU A 330 23.57 -5.10 -22.63
CA LEU A 330 23.85 -5.15 -21.20
C LEU A 330 22.85 -6.14 -20.57
N THR A 331 23.22 -7.41 -20.53
CA THR A 331 22.52 -8.50 -19.84
C THR A 331 22.66 -8.31 -18.32
N GLY A 332 21.95 -7.31 -17.81
CA GLY A 332 21.93 -7.01 -16.37
C GLY A 332 20.73 -6.17 -15.94
N GLU A 333 19.94 -5.63 -16.86
CA GLU A 333 18.69 -4.95 -16.51
C GLU A 333 17.57 -5.99 -16.39
N LYS A 334 16.99 -6.13 -15.18
CA LYS A 334 15.78 -6.93 -14.97
C LYS A 334 14.73 -6.45 -15.96
N THR A 335 14.38 -7.29 -16.94
CA THR A 335 13.30 -7.00 -17.88
C THR A 335 12.01 -6.83 -17.08
N LEU A 336 11.19 -5.84 -17.45
CA LEU A 336 9.91 -5.65 -16.81
C LEU A 336 9.08 -6.94 -16.94
N PRO A 337 8.37 -7.34 -15.86
CA PRO A 337 7.46 -8.47 -15.95
C PRO A 337 6.34 -8.19 -16.96
N VAL A 338 5.65 -9.23 -17.40
CA VAL A 338 4.38 -9.06 -18.12
C VAL A 338 3.36 -8.42 -17.18
N ARG A 339 2.94 -7.20 -17.50
CA ARG A 339 2.04 -6.42 -16.64
C ARG A 339 0.59 -6.66 -17.06
N PRO A 340 -0.31 -7.12 -16.17
CA PRO A 340 -1.70 -7.46 -16.50
C PRO A 340 -2.49 -6.39 -17.28
N GLY A 341 -2.42 -5.14 -16.85
CA GLY A 341 -3.12 -4.02 -17.46
C GLY A 341 -2.53 -3.62 -18.80
N MET A 342 -1.20 -3.55 -18.92
CA MET A 342 -0.50 -3.35 -20.20
C MET A 342 -0.69 -4.52 -21.18
N PHE A 343 -0.80 -5.74 -20.68
CA PHE A 343 -1.04 -6.92 -21.49
C PHE A 343 -2.42 -6.86 -22.15
N LEU A 344 -3.47 -6.50 -21.39
CA LEU A 344 -4.80 -6.29 -21.96
C LEU A 344 -4.80 -5.16 -23.00
N GLU A 345 -4.11 -4.05 -22.74
CA GLU A 345 -3.98 -2.96 -23.71
C GLU A 345 -3.26 -3.41 -25.00
N THR A 346 -2.21 -4.22 -24.85
CA THR A 346 -1.46 -4.82 -25.98
C THR A 346 -2.37 -5.73 -26.81
N VAL A 347 -3.17 -6.57 -26.16
CA VAL A 347 -4.15 -7.43 -26.84
C VAL A 347 -5.18 -6.60 -27.59
N SER A 348 -5.75 -5.56 -26.96
CA SER A 348 -6.73 -4.67 -27.59
C SER A 348 -6.16 -3.91 -28.79
N LYS A 349 -4.91 -3.44 -28.69
CA LYS A 349 -4.25 -2.72 -29.80
C LYS A 349 -3.92 -3.65 -30.98
N VAL A 350 -3.49 -4.89 -30.72
CA VAL A 350 -3.27 -5.89 -31.77
C VAL A 350 -4.59 -6.29 -32.43
N LEU A 351 -5.65 -6.48 -31.63
CA LEU A 351 -7.01 -6.69 -32.15
C LEU A 351 -7.44 -5.55 -33.07
N SER A 352 -7.20 -4.29 -32.67
CA SER A 352 -7.52 -3.10 -33.49
C SER A 352 -6.80 -3.11 -34.83
N GLY A 353 -5.50 -3.44 -34.84
CA GLY A 353 -4.75 -3.62 -36.08
C GLY A 353 -5.30 -4.74 -36.98
N LEU A 354 -5.72 -5.87 -36.40
CA LEU A 354 -6.27 -7.00 -37.17
C LEU A 354 -7.64 -6.69 -37.77
N TYR A 355 -8.50 -5.97 -37.05
CA TYR A 355 -9.81 -5.56 -37.54
C TYR A 355 -9.73 -4.45 -38.58
N ALA A 356 -8.71 -3.59 -38.51
CA ALA A 356 -8.42 -2.61 -39.56
C ALA A 356 -7.80 -3.25 -40.82
N GLY A 357 -7.21 -4.44 -40.69
CA GLY A 357 -6.62 -5.22 -41.78
C GLY A 357 -7.60 -6.23 -42.42
N THR A 358 -7.15 -6.87 -43.52
CA THR A 358 -7.94 -7.86 -44.28
C THR A 358 -7.82 -9.31 -43.78
N ASP A 359 -6.92 -9.60 -42.85
CA ASP A 359 -6.59 -10.97 -42.41
C ASP A 359 -7.32 -11.33 -41.10
N SER A 360 -8.66 -11.33 -41.14
CA SER A 360 -9.49 -11.25 -39.93
C SER A 360 -10.46 -12.41 -39.77
N GLY A 361 -10.04 -13.46 -39.05
CA GLY A 361 -10.97 -14.49 -38.63
C GLY A 361 -10.49 -15.27 -37.40
N ILE A 362 -9.61 -16.23 -37.63
CA ILE A 362 -9.19 -17.19 -36.59
C ILE A 362 -8.32 -16.51 -35.52
N THR A 363 -7.39 -15.64 -35.92
CA THR A 363 -6.49 -14.94 -35.00
C THR A 363 -7.22 -13.90 -34.15
N ALA A 364 -8.20 -13.19 -34.71
CA ALA A 364 -9.02 -12.22 -33.99
C ALA A 364 -9.87 -12.91 -32.90
N GLN A 365 -10.55 -14.01 -33.24
CA GLN A 365 -11.31 -14.80 -32.27
C GLN A 365 -10.44 -15.37 -31.15
N HIS A 366 -9.21 -15.80 -31.49
CA HIS A 366 -8.25 -16.28 -30.48
C HIS A 366 -7.88 -15.17 -29.50
N LEU A 367 -7.61 -13.96 -29.98
CA LEU A 367 -7.25 -12.82 -29.14
C LEU A 367 -8.43 -12.32 -28.29
N GLU A 368 -9.66 -12.31 -28.81
CA GLU A 368 -10.86 -12.04 -28.02
C GLU A 368 -11.04 -13.08 -26.90
N TRP A 369 -10.78 -14.35 -27.21
CA TRP A 369 -10.79 -15.41 -26.21
C TRP A 369 -9.71 -15.20 -25.13
N VAL A 370 -8.48 -14.82 -25.53
CA VAL A 370 -7.39 -14.49 -24.60
C VAL A 370 -7.76 -13.31 -23.70
N HIS A 371 -8.30 -12.23 -24.26
CA HIS A 371 -8.75 -11.05 -23.50
C HIS A 371 -9.80 -11.45 -22.46
N LYS A 372 -10.86 -12.15 -22.88
CA LYS A 372 -11.94 -12.61 -21.99
C LYS A 372 -11.43 -13.53 -20.88
N LYS A 373 -10.57 -14.50 -21.22
CA LYS A 373 -10.03 -15.45 -20.23
C LYS A 373 -9.07 -14.79 -19.24
N THR A 374 -8.35 -13.76 -19.68
CA THR A 374 -7.52 -12.96 -18.79
C THR A 374 -8.37 -12.24 -17.74
N LEU A 375 -9.49 -11.63 -18.13
CA LEU A 375 -10.42 -11.00 -17.17
C LEU A 375 -11.03 -12.01 -16.20
N GLU A 376 -11.39 -13.21 -16.66
CA GLU A 376 -11.89 -14.29 -15.78
C GLU A 376 -10.82 -14.71 -14.74
N VAL A 377 -9.58 -14.88 -15.17
CA VAL A 377 -8.44 -15.19 -14.28
C VAL A 377 -8.19 -14.06 -13.28
N LEU A 378 -8.25 -12.81 -13.70
CA LEU A 378 -8.08 -11.66 -12.81
C LEU A 378 -9.22 -11.56 -11.78
N GLN A 379 -10.44 -11.92 -12.16
CA GLN A 379 -11.56 -12.02 -11.24
C GLN A 379 -11.35 -13.12 -10.18
N GLU A 380 -10.78 -14.27 -10.56
CA GLU A 380 -10.34 -15.32 -9.62
C GLU A 380 -9.26 -14.79 -8.67
N ILE A 381 -8.26 -14.06 -9.16
CA ILE A 381 -7.16 -13.54 -8.32
C ILE A 381 -7.65 -12.44 -7.35
N ALA A 382 -8.54 -11.56 -7.82
CA ALA A 382 -9.00 -10.40 -7.06
C ALA A 382 -9.86 -10.77 -5.83
N PHE A 383 -10.67 -11.83 -5.94
CA PHE A 383 -11.72 -12.17 -4.99
C PHE A 383 -11.83 -13.67 -4.64
N GLY A 384 -10.97 -14.52 -5.21
CA GLY A 384 -10.85 -15.93 -4.86
C GLY A 384 -9.79 -16.24 -3.82
#